data_AF-A0A1J3IIY3-F1
#
_entry.id   AF-A0A1J3IIY3-F1
#
_cell.length_a   1.000
_cell.length_b   1.000
_cell.length_c   1.000
_cell.angle_alpha   90.00
_cell.angle_beta   90.00
_cell.angle_gamma   90.00
#
_symmetry.space_group_name_H-M   'P 1'
#
loop_
_entity.id
_entity.type
_entity.pdbx_description
1 polymer ?
#
loop_
_entity_poly.entity_id
_entity_poly.type
_entity_poly.pdbx_seq_one_letter_code
_entity_poly.pdbx_strand_id
1 'polypeptide(L)'
;KVARVPVILATQVLESLVKSGVPTRAEITDAANGKRASCVMLNKGKNIVEAVSMLDNILHTKLVYKKTDSENLHGSASHHKEML
;
A
#
# COMPACT_ATOMS: atom_id res chain seq x y z
N LYS A 1 -26.29 -11.06 23.39
CA LYS A 1 -24.83 -11.00 23.67
C LYS A 1 -24.11 -11.29 22.36
N VAL A 2 -23.41 -10.31 21.76
CA VAL A 2 -22.62 -10.53 20.53
C VAL A 2 -21.32 -11.23 20.95
N ALA A 3 -21.00 -12.36 20.33
CA ALA A 3 -19.73 -13.04 20.59
C ALA A 3 -18.59 -12.18 20.03
N ARG A 4 -17.67 -11.71 20.88
CA ARG A 4 -16.41 -11.09 20.46
C ARG A 4 -15.44 -12.19 20.02
N VAL A 5 -15.72 -12.83 18.89
CA VAL A 5 -14.81 -13.82 18.32
C VAL A 5 -13.73 -13.07 17.53
N PRO A 6 -12.44 -13.21 17.88
CA PRO A 6 -11.37 -12.58 17.12
C PRO A 6 -11.29 -13.16 15.71
N VAL A 7 -11.05 -12.31 14.72
CA VAL A 7 -10.87 -12.71 13.31
C VAL A 7 -9.40 -12.57 12.96
N ILE A 8 -8.81 -13.61 12.38
CA ILE A 8 -7.42 -13.62 11.91
C ILE A 8 -7.41 -13.69 10.39
N LEU A 9 -6.73 -12.76 9.74
CA LEU A 9 -6.40 -12.85 8.32
C LEU A 9 -5.05 -13.58 8.19
N ALA A 10 -4.98 -14.68 7.45
CA ALA A 10 -3.79 -15.54 7.48
C ALA A 10 -3.32 -16.10 6.13
N THR A 11 -4.17 -16.16 5.13
CA THR A 11 -3.82 -16.82 3.87
C THR A 11 -3.21 -15.83 2.89
N GLN A 12 -1.99 -16.14 2.42
CA GLN A 12 -1.30 -15.45 1.31
C GLN A 12 -1.09 -13.94 1.50
N VAL A 13 -1.07 -13.47 2.74
CA VAL A 13 -0.77 -12.07 3.04
C VAL A 13 0.68 -11.79 2.67
N LEU A 14 0.90 -10.89 1.70
CA LEU A 14 2.22 -10.50 1.20
C LEU A 14 3.11 -11.71 0.82
N GLU A 15 2.51 -12.79 0.30
CA GLU A 15 3.19 -14.05 0.00
C GLU A 15 4.37 -13.88 -0.97
N SER A 16 4.18 -13.06 -2.00
CA SER A 16 5.23 -12.76 -2.98
C SER A 16 6.38 -12.01 -2.33
N LEU A 17 6.11 -11.02 -1.47
CA LEU A 17 7.16 -10.34 -0.72
C LEU A 17 7.95 -11.34 0.16
N VAL A 18 7.25 -12.17 0.93
CA VAL A 18 7.84 -13.19 1.80
C VAL A 18 8.79 -14.13 1.02
N LYS A 19 8.43 -14.51 -0.22
CA LYS A 19 9.18 -15.48 -1.05
C LYS A 19 10.24 -14.84 -1.96
N SER A 20 9.89 -13.79 -2.69
CA SER A 20 10.69 -13.19 -3.78
C SER A 20 11.12 -11.75 -3.53
N GLY A 21 10.65 -11.10 -2.45
CA GLY A 21 11.08 -9.76 -2.06
C GLY A 21 10.27 -8.63 -2.70
N VAL A 22 9.27 -8.97 -3.53
CA VAL A 22 8.43 -7.96 -4.21
C VAL A 22 6.96 -8.34 -4.05
N PRO A 23 6.13 -7.50 -3.39
CA PRO A 23 4.70 -7.73 -3.28
C PRO A 23 3.99 -7.33 -4.58
N THR A 24 2.83 -7.93 -4.81
CA THR A 24 1.90 -7.47 -5.85
C THR A 24 1.02 -6.34 -5.33
N ARG A 25 0.46 -5.52 -6.24
CA ARG A 25 -0.53 -4.50 -5.90
C ARG A 25 -1.78 -5.09 -5.22
N ALA A 26 -2.16 -6.31 -5.61
CA ALA A 26 -3.29 -7.02 -5.02
C ALA A 26 -3.00 -7.38 -3.57
N GLU A 27 -1.82 -7.92 -3.27
CA GLU A 27 -1.40 -8.24 -1.89
C GLU A 27 -1.34 -7.00 -0.99
N ILE A 28 -0.88 -5.85 -1.51
CA ILE A 28 -0.88 -4.60 -0.75
C ILE A 28 -2.32 -4.18 -0.39
N THR A 29 -3.23 -4.25 -1.36
CA THR A 29 -4.65 -3.91 -1.17
C THR A 29 -5.32 -4.88 -0.19
N ASP A 30 -5.01 -6.17 -0.28
CA ASP A 30 -5.54 -7.19 0.62
C ASP A 30 -5.01 -7.03 2.05
N ALA A 31 -3.70 -6.76 2.22
CA ALA A 31 -3.11 -6.47 3.52
C ALA A 31 -3.72 -5.21 4.17
N ALA A 32 -4.11 -4.21 3.37
CA ALA A 32 -4.81 -3.02 3.86
C ALA A 32 -6.21 -3.35 4.43
N ASN A 33 -6.89 -4.37 3.90
CA ASN A 33 -8.14 -4.88 4.47
C ASN A 33 -7.95 -5.55 5.83
N GLY A 34 -6.72 -5.96 6.15
CA GLY A 34 -6.32 -6.55 7.43
C GLY A 34 -6.54 -5.65 8.65
N LYS A 35 -6.70 -4.33 8.48
CA LYS A 35 -7.06 -3.40 9.57
C LYS A 35 -8.37 -3.73 10.27
N ARG A 36 -9.25 -4.49 9.60
CA ARG A 36 -10.54 -4.93 10.15
C ARG A 36 -10.42 -6.23 10.96
N ALA A 37 -9.31 -6.96 10.80
CA ALA A 37 -9.04 -8.17 11.54
C ALA A 37 -8.47 -7.84 12.93
N SER A 38 -8.61 -8.78 13.87
CA SER A 38 -7.95 -8.68 15.18
C SER A 38 -6.45 -8.95 15.09
N CYS A 39 -6.03 -9.75 14.09
CA CYS A 39 -4.65 -10.10 13.82
C CYS A 39 -4.45 -10.39 12.32
N VAL A 40 -3.25 -10.12 11.83
CA VAL A 40 -2.80 -10.52 10.49
C VAL A 40 -1.59 -11.43 10.65
N MET A 41 -1.61 -12.59 9.99
CA MET A 41 -0.56 -13.59 10.01
C MET A 41 0.19 -13.59 8.68
N LEU A 42 1.52 -13.70 8.77
CA LEU A 42 2.41 -13.88 7.63
C LEU A 42 2.97 -15.30 7.63
N ASN A 43 3.11 -15.90 6.44
CA ASN A 43 3.88 -17.13 6.29
C ASN A 43 5.37 -16.84 6.45
N LYS A 44 6.14 -17.86 6.87
CA LYS A 44 7.61 -17.77 6.94
C LYS A 44 8.23 -17.65 5.54
N GLY A 45 9.34 -16.93 5.42
CA GLY A 45 10.11 -16.86 4.18
C GLY A 45 11.36 -16.02 4.30
N LYS A 46 12.09 -15.91 3.17
CA LYS A 46 13.42 -15.28 3.12
C LYS A 46 13.38 -13.80 3.50
N ASN A 47 12.30 -13.10 3.15
CA ASN A 47 12.16 -11.66 3.38
C ASN A 47 11.16 -11.35 4.50
N ILE A 48 11.10 -12.19 5.55
CA ILE A 48 10.08 -12.05 6.61
C ILE A 48 10.17 -10.70 7.36
N VAL A 49 11.38 -10.19 7.58
CA VAL A 49 11.60 -8.90 8.29
C VAL A 49 11.03 -7.73 7.48
N GLU A 50 11.24 -7.75 6.16
CA GLU A 50 10.68 -6.76 5.25
C GLU A 50 9.16 -6.88 5.16
N ALA A 51 8.63 -8.10 5.11
CA ALA A 51 7.20 -8.35 5.12
C ALA A 51 6.51 -7.82 6.39
N VAL A 52 7.10 -8.03 7.57
CA VAL A 52 6.59 -7.48 8.84
C VAL A 52 6.61 -5.95 8.81
N SER A 53 7.72 -5.35 8.38
CA SER A 53 7.86 -3.89 8.31
C SER A 53 6.87 -3.26 7.33
N MET A 54 6.67 -3.89 6.16
CA MET A 54 5.68 -3.43 5.19
C MET A 54 4.25 -3.58 5.71
N LEU A 55 3.93 -4.72 6.34
CA LEU A 55 2.61 -4.94 6.92
C LEU A 55 2.32 -3.90 8.01
N ASP A 56 3.27 -3.61 8.88
CA ASP A 56 3.16 -2.56 9.90
C ASP A 56 2.86 -1.19 9.26
N ASN A 57 3.61 -0.82 8.22
CA ASN A 57 3.37 0.41 7.47
C ASN A 57 1.96 0.43 6.86
N ILE A 58 1.50 -0.65 6.22
CA ILE A 58 0.17 -0.71 5.61
C ILE A 58 -0.94 -0.53 6.67
N LEU A 59 -0.81 -1.20 7.80
CA LEU A 59 -1.81 -1.17 8.88
C LEU A 59 -1.87 0.20 9.57
N HIS A 60 -0.72 0.88 9.72
CA HIS A 60 -0.64 2.18 10.39
C HIS A 60 -0.75 3.39 9.44
N THR A 61 -0.57 3.20 8.13
CA THR A 61 -0.73 4.30 7.17
C THR A 61 -2.19 4.74 7.10
N LYS A 62 -2.44 6.03 7.37
CA LYS A 62 -3.68 6.68 6.93
C LYS A 62 -3.58 6.79 5.42
N LEU A 63 -4.29 5.95 4.67
CA LEU A 63 -4.39 6.10 3.22
C LEU A 63 -5.12 7.43 2.94
N VAL A 64 -4.38 8.52 2.93
CA VAL A 64 -4.81 9.78 2.33
C VAL A 64 -4.46 9.64 0.86
N TYR A 65 -5.47 9.38 0.04
CA TYR A 65 -5.32 9.47 -1.40
C TYR A 65 -5.07 10.96 -1.73
N LYS A 66 -3.80 11.39 -1.78
CA LYS A 66 -3.46 12.67 -2.40
C LYS A 66 -3.66 12.48 -3.89
N LYS A 67 -4.78 12.99 -4.41
CA LYS A 67 -4.91 13.24 -5.84
C LYS A 67 -3.74 14.16 -6.21
N THR A 68 -2.94 13.75 -7.20
CA THR A 68 -1.95 14.65 -7.79
C THR A 68 -2.76 15.76 -8.47
N ASP A 69 -2.66 16.99 -7.97
CA ASP A 69 -3.30 18.13 -8.61
C ASP A 69 -2.68 18.31 -10.00
N SER A 70 -3.41 17.88 -11.02
CA SER A 70 -3.07 18.02 -12.43
C SER A 70 -3.37 19.44 -12.91
N GLU A 71 -2.81 20.45 -12.22
CA GLU A 71 -2.87 21.85 -12.63
C GLU A 71 -1.53 22.51 -12.28
N ASN A 72 -0.52 22.30 -13.12
CA ASN A 72 0.64 23.19 -13.27
C ASN A 72 1.45 22.84 -14.53
N LEU A 73 0.77 22.78 -15.68
CA LEU A 73 1.42 22.69 -17.01
C LEU A 73 1.20 23.93 -17.89
N HIS A 74 0.75 25.05 -17.33
CA HIS A 74 0.70 26.33 -18.07
C HIS A 74 1.44 27.42 -17.31
N GLY A 75 2.76 27.45 -17.50
CA GLY A 75 3.64 28.44 -16.92
C GLY A 75 4.92 28.63 -17.72
N SER A 76 4.83 29.44 -18.78
CA SER A 76 5.91 30.22 -19.39
C SER A 76 6.99 29.50 -20.21
N ALA A 77 6.84 29.56 -21.54
CA ALA A 77 7.97 29.66 -22.47
C ALA A 77 7.82 30.92 -23.33
N SER A 78 8.51 31.96 -22.87
CA SER A 78 9.30 32.97 -23.59
C SER A 78 8.80 33.62 -24.89
N HIS A 79 8.81 34.95 -24.83
CA HIS A 79 9.04 35.93 -25.89
C HIS A 79 9.93 35.40 -27.04
N HIS A 80 9.51 35.57 -28.32
CA HIS A 80 10.09 36.49 -29.33
C HIS A 80 9.75 36.09 -30.78
N LYS A 81 9.49 37.14 -31.61
CA LYS A 81 9.42 37.22 -33.10
C LYS A 81 8.09 36.78 -33.73
N GLU A 82 7.49 37.48 -34.70
CA GLU A 82 7.96 38.55 -35.58
C GLU A 82 6.77 39.36 -36.11
N MET A 83 7.06 40.60 -36.47
CA MET A 83 6.21 41.61 -37.10
C MET A 83 5.82 41.19 -38.52
N LEU A 84 4.51 41.11 -38.82
CA LEU A 84 3.87 41.34 -40.11
C LEU A 84 2.37 41.57 -39.91
#